data_AF-A0A351IQJ2-F1
#
_entry.id   AF-A0A351IQJ2-F1
#
_cell.length_a   1.000
_cell.length_b   1.000
_cell.length_c   1.000
_cell.angle_alpha   90.00
_cell.angle_beta   90.00
_cell.angle_gamma   90.00
#
_symmetry.space_group_name_H-M   'P 1'
#
loop_
_entity.id
_entity.type
_entity.pdbx_description
1 polymer ?
#
loop_
_entity_poly.entity_id
_entity_poly.type
_entity_poly.pdbx_seq_one_letter_code
_entity_poly.pdbx_strand_id
1 'polypeptide(L)' 'MFLLVGLGNPGKQYERTRHNLGRILVERWAVEQGGGFEFH' A
#
# COMPACT_ATOMS: atom_id res chain seq x y z
N MET A 1 -12.06 10.65 13.00
CA MET A 1 -11.52 10.34 11.66
C MET A 1 -10.21 9.59 11.85
N PHE A 2 -9.96 8.55 11.07
CA PHE A 2 -8.70 7.79 11.12
C PHE A 2 -8.00 7.91 9.77
N LEU A 3 -6.66 7.91 9.80
CA LEU A 3 -5.81 7.85 8.63
C LEU A 3 -4.98 6.58 8.72
N LEU A 4 -5.12 5.69 7.74
CA LEU A 4 -4.29 4.48 7.61
C LEU A 4 -3.22 4.75 6.56
N VAL A 5 -1.95 4.48 6.91
CA VAL A 5 -0.80 4.72 6.04
C VAL A 5 0.01 3.44 5.88
N GLY A 6 0.22 3.02 4.63
CA GLY A 6 1.06 1.88 4.29
C GLY A 6 2.47 2.35 3.91
N LEU A 7 3.43 2.23 4.84
CA LEU A 7 4.81 2.65 4.57
C LEU A 7 5.53 1.69 3.61
N GLY A 8 6.43 2.25 2.80
CA GLY A 8 7.29 1.55 1.86
C GLY A 8 8.08 2.49 0.95
N ASN A 9 8.95 1.92 0.13
CA ASN A 9 9.74 2.63 -0.88
C ASN A 9 9.08 2.54 -2.27
N PRO A 10 9.10 3.62 -3.07
CA PRO A 10 8.54 3.64 -4.42
C PRO A 10 9.45 2.96 -5.47
N GLY A 11 8.83 2.35 -6.48
CA GLY A 11 9.52 1.75 -7.63
C GLY A 11 9.56 0.21 -7.61
N LYS A 12 9.55 -0.38 -8.82
CA LYS A 12 9.39 -1.84 -9.02
C LYS A 12 10.36 -2.70 -8.23
N GLN A 13 11.61 -2.23 -8.08
CA GLN A 13 12.67 -2.93 -7.34
C GLN A 13 12.33 -3.17 -5.85
N TYR A 14 11.43 -2.38 -5.25
CA TYR A 14 11.08 -2.50 -3.84
C TYR A 14 9.74 -3.21 -3.59
N GLU A 15 8.97 -3.53 -4.64
CA GLU A 15 7.59 -4.02 -4.54
C GLU A 15 7.42 -5.20 -3.60
N ARG A 16 8.40 -6.11 -3.55
CA ARG A 16 8.34 -7.36 -2.75
C ARG A 16 9.36 -7.42 -1.61
N THR A 17 9.85 -6.26 -1.17
CA THR A 17 10.73 -6.20 0.01
C THR A 17 9.91 -6.21 1.30
N ARG A 18 10.47 -6.75 2.40
CA ARG A 18 9.81 -6.73 3.72
C ARG A 18 9.48 -5.30 4.19
N HIS A 19 10.27 -4.32 3.75
CA HIS A 19 10.05 -2.90 4.03
C HIS A 19 8.74 -2.35 3.44
N ASN A 20 8.23 -2.97 2.37
CA ASN A 20 6.99 -2.57 1.72
C ASN A 20 5.74 -3.32 2.22
N LEU A 21 5.85 -4.09 3.31
CA LEU A 21 4.71 -4.86 3.84
C LEU A 21 3.54 -3.94 4.24
N GLY A 22 3.83 -2.76 4.80
CA GLY A 22 2.80 -1.78 5.15
C GLY A 22 2.00 -1.31 3.94
N ARG A 23 2.69 -0.94 2.85
CA ARG A 23 2.07 -0.57 1.58
C ARG A 23 1.20 -1.71 1.01
N ILE A 24 1.74 -2.93 0.94
CA ILE A 24 1.02 -4.11 0.42
C ILE A 24 -0.27 -4.38 1.22
N LEU A 25 -0.20 -4.28 2.54
CA LEU A 25 -1.33 -4.52 3.42
C LEU A 25 -2.45 -3.49 3.19
N VAL A 26 -2.09 -2.21 3.11
CA VAL A 26 -3.05 -1.13 2.88
C VAL A 26 -3.64 -1.20 1.47
N GLU A 27 -2.84 -1.54 0.46
CA GLU A 27 -3.32 -1.82 -0.91
C GLU A 27 -4.38 -2.92 -0.93
N ARG A 28 -4.06 -4.07 -0.33
CA ARG A 28 -4.98 -5.20 -0.27
C ARG A 28 -6.26 -4.89 0.50
N TRP A 29 -6.12 -4.22 1.64
CA TRP A 29 -7.27 -3.84 2.46
C TRP A 29 -8.21 -2.88 1.72
N ALA A 30 -7.69 -1.89 0.98
CA ALA A 30 -8.53 -0.99 0.20
C ALA A 30 -9.34 -1.74 -0.86
N VAL A 31 -8.73 -2.71 -1.56
CA VAL A 31 -9.43 -3.58 -2.53
C VAL A 31 -10.54 -4.37 -1.84
N GLU A 32 -10.29 -4.92 -0.65
CA GLU A 32 -11.31 -5.64 0.15
C GLU A 32 -12.47 -4.73 0.58
N GLN A 33 -12.25 -3.41 0.70
CA GLN A 33 -13.30 -2.42 0.96
C GLN A 33 -13.97 -1.88 -0.32
N GLY A 34 -13.61 -2.38 -1.51
CA GLY A 34 -14.12 -1.89 -2.80
C GLY A 34 -13.48 -0.57 -3.27
N GLY A 35 -12.38 -0.15 -2.65
CA GLY A 35 -11.58 1.01 -3.05
C GLY A 35 -10.35 0.66 -3.89
N GLY A 36 -9.57 1.68 -4.25
CA GLY A 36 -8.33 1.54 -5.01
C GLY A 36 -7.41 2.74 -4.82
N PHE A 37 -6.17 2.62 -5.30
CA PHE A 37 -5.18 3.69 -5.27
C PHE A 37 -5.00 4.29 -6.66
N GLU A 38 -5.01 5.62 -6.75
CA GLU A 38 -4.54 6.36 -7.92
C GLU A 38 -3.10 6.82 -7.66
N PHE A 39 -2.19 6.47 -8.56
CA PHE A 39 -0.81 6.95 -8.54
C PHE A 39 -0.73 8.18 -9.44
N HIS A 40 -0.35 9.33 -8.86
CA HIS A 40 -0.01 10.56 -9.59
C HIS A 40 1.49 10.64 -9.84
#